data_AF-A0A2J6XDM0-F1
#
_entry.id   AF-A0A2J6XDM0-F1
#
_cell.length_a   1.000
_cell.length_b   1.000
_cell.length_c   1.000
_cell.angle_alpha   90.00
_cell.angle_beta   90.00
_cell.angle_gamma   90.00
#
_symmetry.space_group_name_H-M   'P 1'
#
loop_
_entity.id
_entity.type
_entity.pdbx_description
1 polymer ?
#
loop_
_entity_poly.entity_id
_entity_poly.type
_entity_poly.pdbx_seq_one_letter_code
_entity_poly.pdbx_strand_id
1 'polypeptide(L)'
;MPQAIVFTLRPAKVGQAPGNLSRAAHAAALRLIQRADPQLAARIHDEQGRKPLTVSNIWGLGGGPSVLVDPERDYHLRITLLSPELEQIATEWTPEQIGALELDGQPWRGIAR
;
A
#
# COMPACT_ATOMS: atom_id res chain seq x y z
N MET A 1 -7.12 -14.78 -13.73
CA MET A 1 -7.98 -14.03 -12.78
C MET A 1 -7.09 -12.99 -12.13
N PRO A 2 -7.54 -11.75 -11.91
CA PRO A 2 -6.70 -10.70 -11.33
C PRO A 2 -6.18 -11.11 -9.94
N GLN A 3 -4.89 -10.92 -9.69
CA GLN A 3 -4.28 -11.20 -8.40
C GLN A 3 -4.58 -10.09 -7.38
N ALA A 4 -4.87 -10.48 -6.13
CA ALA A 4 -4.96 -9.54 -5.01
C ALA A 4 -3.98 -9.95 -3.91
N ILE A 5 -3.19 -8.99 -3.43
CA ILE A 5 -2.25 -9.14 -2.34
C ILE A 5 -2.79 -8.36 -1.15
N VAL A 6 -2.74 -8.97 0.04
CA VAL A 6 -3.11 -8.33 1.30
C VAL A 6 -1.90 -8.29 2.21
N PHE A 7 -1.37 -7.09 2.44
CA PHE A 7 -0.30 -6.88 3.40
C PHE A 7 -0.89 -6.73 4.80
N THR A 8 -0.26 -7.39 5.78
CA THR A 8 -0.45 -7.06 7.19
C THR A 8 0.58 -6.00 7.57
N LEU A 9 0.13 -4.88 8.12
CA LEU A 9 0.93 -3.71 8.42
C LEU A 9 0.82 -3.34 9.90
N ARG A 10 1.90 -2.79 10.44
CA ARG A 10 1.92 -2.11 11.74
C ARG A 10 2.56 -0.73 11.61
N PRO A 11 1.99 0.33 12.23
CA PRO A 11 2.68 1.60 12.31
C PRO A 11 3.96 1.47 13.15
N ALA A 12 4.96 2.31 12.92
CA ALA A 12 6.20 2.25 13.70
C ALA A 12 6.06 2.74 15.15
N LYS A 13 5.01 3.51 15.46
CA LYS A 13 4.74 4.09 16.78
C LYS A 13 3.26 4.39 16.97
N VAL A 14 2.84 4.53 18.22
CA VAL A 14 1.52 5.05 18.56
C VAL A 14 1.40 6.49 18.02
N GLY A 15 0.28 6.81 17.37
CA GLY A 15 0.09 8.13 16.77
C GLY A 15 -1.31 8.36 16.23
N GLN A 16 -1.59 9.61 15.87
CA GLN A 16 -2.81 9.96 15.14
C GLN A 16 -2.53 9.89 13.64
N ALA A 17 -3.45 9.28 12.89
CA ALA A 17 -3.44 9.27 11.44
C ALA A 17 -4.81 9.70 10.91
N PRO A 18 -4.91 10.23 9.67
CA PRO A 18 -6.20 10.39 9.03
C PRO A 18 -6.95 9.05 8.95
N GLY A 19 -8.28 9.05 9.12
CA GLY A 19 -9.05 7.81 8.96
C GLY A 19 -9.18 7.35 7.51
N ASN A 20 -8.83 8.20 6.54
CA ASN A 20 -8.71 7.85 5.13
C ASN A 20 -7.26 8.01 4.66
N LEU A 21 -6.56 6.89 4.52
CA LEU A 21 -5.20 6.81 4.02
C LEU A 21 -5.14 6.35 2.57
N SER A 22 -6.26 6.27 1.84
CA SER A 22 -6.32 5.68 0.48
C SER A 22 -5.36 6.36 -0.50
N ARG A 23 -5.22 7.70 -0.44
CA ARG A 23 -4.26 8.44 -1.28
C ARG A 23 -2.82 8.08 -0.93
N ALA A 24 -2.48 8.02 0.35
CA ALA A 24 -1.15 7.69 0.82
C ALA A 24 -0.80 6.22 0.49
N ALA A 25 -1.75 5.31 0.66
CA ALA A 25 -1.63 3.90 0.29
C ALA A 25 -1.41 3.71 -1.22
N HIS A 26 -2.16 4.44 -2.05
CA HIS A 26 -1.95 4.41 -3.50
C HIS A 26 -0.56 4.94 -3.88
N ALA A 27 -0.11 6.04 -3.27
CA ALA A 27 1.23 6.56 -3.49
C ALA A 27 2.33 5.57 -3.03
N ALA A 28 2.13 4.87 -1.92
CA ALA A 28 3.03 3.83 -1.45
C ALA A 28 3.11 2.65 -2.44
N ALA A 29 1.97 2.20 -2.98
CA ALA A 29 1.93 1.17 -4.02
C ALA A 29 2.71 1.58 -5.27
N LEU A 30 2.53 2.82 -5.74
CA LEU A 30 3.31 3.35 -6.87
C LEU A 30 4.80 3.40 -6.59
N ARG A 31 5.22 3.72 -5.36
CA ARG A 31 6.65 3.67 -4.99
C ARG A 31 7.21 2.25 -5.00
N LEU A 32 6.43 1.23 -4.62
CA LEU A 32 6.86 -0.16 -4.74
C LEU A 32 7.07 -0.54 -6.21
N ILE A 33 6.12 -0.16 -7.08
CA ILE A 33 6.25 -0.37 -8.53
C ILE A 33 7.46 0.39 -9.07
N GLN A 34 7.64 1.65 -8.68
CA GLN A 34 8.74 2.50 -9.13
C GLN A 34 10.13 1.94 -8.80
N ARG A 35 10.28 1.23 -7.66
CA ARG A 35 11.54 0.56 -7.30
C ARG A 35 11.92 -0.55 -8.28
N ALA A 36 10.94 -1.23 -8.87
CA ALA A 36 11.15 -2.30 -9.85
C ALA A 36 11.16 -1.78 -11.29
N ASP A 37 10.23 -0.90 -11.63
CA ASP A 37 10.07 -0.29 -12.95
C ASP A 37 9.60 1.18 -12.84
N PRO A 38 10.54 2.15 -12.90
CA PRO A 38 10.24 3.57 -12.85
C PRO A 38 9.36 4.06 -14.02
N GLN A 39 9.49 3.45 -15.20
CA GLN A 39 8.73 3.87 -16.39
C GLN A 39 7.28 3.42 -16.30
N LEU A 40 7.03 2.20 -15.82
CA LEU A 40 5.69 1.73 -15.55
C LEU A 40 5.00 2.56 -14.46
N ALA A 41 5.70 2.89 -13.37
CA ALA A 41 5.14 3.74 -12.32
C ALA A 41 4.74 5.13 -12.85
N ALA A 42 5.58 5.74 -13.69
CA ALA A 42 5.28 7.03 -14.34
C ALA A 42 4.05 6.92 -15.25
N ARG A 43 3.98 5.89 -16.12
CA ARG A 43 2.80 5.65 -16.96
C ARG A 43 1.53 5.49 -16.15
N ILE A 44 1.56 4.68 -15.08
CA ILE A 44 0.41 4.48 -14.21
C ILE A 44 0.00 5.79 -13.52
N HIS A 45 0.95 6.66 -13.18
CA HIS A 45 0.64 7.97 -12.61
C HIS A 45 0.00 8.89 -13.66
N ASP A 46 0.64 9.06 -14.81
CA ASP A 46 0.38 10.12 -15.77
C ASP A 46 -0.74 9.80 -16.76
N GLU A 47 -0.95 8.53 -17.08
CA GLU A 47 -1.95 8.14 -18.08
C GLU A 47 -3.37 8.40 -17.58
N GLN A 48 -4.14 9.09 -18.41
CA GLN A 48 -5.57 9.24 -18.24
C GLN A 48 -6.26 7.99 -18.79
N GLY A 49 -6.93 7.23 -17.92
CA GLY A 49 -7.55 5.97 -18.31
C GLY A 49 -7.83 5.05 -17.13
N ARG A 50 -8.24 3.81 -17.44
CA ARG A 50 -8.42 2.78 -16.41
C ARG A 50 -7.06 2.44 -15.82
N LYS A 51 -6.91 2.66 -14.51
CA LYS A 51 -5.69 2.31 -13.80
C LYS A 51 -5.55 0.77 -13.74
N PRO A 52 -4.35 0.22 -13.96
CA PRO A 52 -4.12 -1.23 -13.95
C PRO A 52 -4.03 -1.83 -12.54
N LEU A 53 -4.40 -1.08 -11.51
CA LEU A 53 -4.50 -1.57 -10.14
C LEU A 53 -5.60 -0.86 -9.36
N THR A 54 -6.01 -1.47 -8.26
CA THR A 54 -6.78 -0.79 -7.20
C THR A 54 -6.10 -0.98 -5.86
N VAL A 55 -6.23 0.03 -4.99
CA VAL A 55 -5.65 0.04 -3.66
C VAL A 55 -6.76 0.36 -2.66
N SER A 56 -6.95 -0.49 -1.66
CA SER A 56 -7.94 -0.23 -0.62
C SER A 56 -7.48 0.91 0.30
N ASN A 57 -8.40 1.46 1.10
CA ASN A 57 -7.98 2.10 2.34
C ASN A 57 -7.34 1.07 3.29
N ILE A 58 -6.69 1.54 4.35
CA ILE A 58 -6.18 0.67 5.41
C ILE A 58 -7.35 0.12 6.24
N TRP A 59 -7.49 -1.20 6.25
CA TRP A 59 -8.48 -1.89 7.07
C TRP A 59 -8.00 -1.95 8.52
N GLY A 60 -8.95 -1.82 9.46
CA GLY A 60 -8.68 -1.73 10.90
C GLY A 60 -8.65 -0.30 11.45
N LEU A 61 -8.74 0.72 10.59
CA LEU A 61 -8.93 2.11 11.01
C LEU A 61 -10.36 2.35 11.55
N GLY A 62 -10.47 3.15 12.62
CA GLY A 62 -11.70 3.36 13.39
C GLY A 62 -12.75 4.31 12.80
N GLY A 63 -12.73 4.60 11.49
CA GLY A 63 -13.83 5.30 10.79
C GLY A 63 -14.04 6.80 11.03
N GLY A 64 -13.17 7.50 11.77
CA GLY A 64 -13.24 8.96 12.01
C GLY A 64 -12.35 9.79 11.08
N PRO A 65 -12.39 11.13 11.14
CA PRO A 65 -11.47 11.99 10.37
C PRO A 65 -10.01 11.81 10.80
N SER A 66 -9.79 11.55 12.09
CA SER A 66 -8.50 11.18 12.69
C SER A 66 -8.72 9.95 13.57
N VAL A 67 -7.77 9.02 13.56
CA VAL A 67 -7.83 7.76 14.31
C VAL A 67 -6.49 7.47 14.98
N LEU A 68 -6.55 6.92 16.18
CA LEU A 68 -5.36 6.43 16.88
C LEU A 68 -4.90 5.13 16.24
N VAL A 69 -3.63 5.08 15.85
CA VAL A 69 -2.96 3.89 15.34
C VAL A 69 -1.91 3.41 16.35
N ASP A 70 -1.74 2.10 16.44
CA ASP A 70 -0.93 1.45 17.47
C ASP A 70 -0.04 0.34 16.87
N PRO A 71 1.28 0.29 17.17
CA PRO A 71 2.19 -0.74 16.66
C PRO A 71 1.83 -2.16 17.13
N GLU A 72 1.05 -2.30 18.20
CA GLU A 72 0.60 -3.60 18.70
C GLU A 72 -0.64 -4.14 17.97
N ARG A 73 -1.21 -3.35 17.05
CA ARG A 73 -2.40 -3.74 16.28
C ARG A 73 -2.05 -4.02 14.83
N ASP A 74 -2.61 -5.10 14.30
CA ASP A 74 -2.52 -5.43 12.88
C ASP A 74 -3.54 -4.60 12.08
N TYR A 75 -3.05 -4.06 10.97
CA TYR A 75 -3.84 -3.39 9.95
C TYR A 75 -3.62 -4.07 8.61
N HIS A 76 -4.52 -3.86 7.64
CA HIS A 76 -4.40 -4.51 6.34
C HIS A 76 -4.50 -3.53 5.17
N LEU A 77 -3.66 -3.74 4.17
CA LEU A 77 -3.70 -3.04 2.89
C LEU A 77 -3.88 -4.06 1.78
N ARG A 78 -4.97 -3.93 1.01
CA ARG A 78 -5.18 -4.74 -0.19
C ARG A 78 -4.77 -3.97 -1.44
N ILE A 79 -3.99 -4.63 -2.29
CA ILE A 79 -3.66 -4.16 -3.63
C ILE A 79 -4.13 -5.23 -4.61
N THR A 80 -5.00 -4.86 -5.55
CA THR A 80 -5.47 -5.73 -6.63
C THR A 80 -4.81 -5.31 -7.93
N LEU A 81 -4.15 -6.26 -8.60
CA LEU A 81 -3.41 -6.08 -9.83
C LEU A 81 -4.31 -6.50 -11.00
N LEU A 82 -4.41 -5.65 -12.01
CA LEU A 82 -5.33 -5.81 -13.14
C LEU A 82 -4.58 -5.91 -14.48
N SER A 83 -3.27 -6.14 -14.44
CA SER A 83 -2.40 -6.29 -15.62
C SER A 83 -1.26 -7.29 -15.35
N PRO A 84 -0.87 -8.13 -16.31
CA PRO A 84 0.21 -9.11 -16.15
C PRO A 84 1.55 -8.52 -15.71
N GLU A 85 1.90 -7.32 -16.17
CA GLU A 85 3.17 -6.65 -15.84
C GLU A 85 3.26 -6.33 -14.34
N LEU A 86 2.12 -5.97 -13.73
CA LEU A 86 2.04 -5.70 -12.30
C LEU A 86 2.03 -6.99 -11.49
N GLU A 87 1.34 -8.04 -11.95
CA GLU A 87 1.37 -9.36 -11.33
C GLU A 87 2.80 -9.90 -11.28
N GLN A 88 3.58 -9.71 -12.36
CA GLN A 88 4.98 -10.10 -12.43
C GLN A 88 5.88 -9.28 -11.48
N ILE A 89 5.67 -7.97 -11.34
CA ILE A 89 6.45 -7.16 -10.37
C ILE A 89 6.14 -7.59 -8.93
N ALA A 90 4.89 -7.95 -8.66
CA ALA A 90 4.45 -8.26 -7.32
C ALA A 90 4.89 -9.64 -6.80
N THR A 91 5.51 -10.48 -7.63
CA THR A 91 6.10 -11.76 -7.18
C THR A 91 7.19 -11.54 -6.12
N GLU A 92 7.88 -10.41 -6.18
CA GLU A 92 8.94 -10.04 -5.24
C GLU A 92 8.41 -9.34 -3.97
N TRP A 93 7.10 -9.12 -3.86
CA TRP A 93 6.53 -8.38 -2.73
C TRP A 93 6.38 -9.24 -1.47
N THR A 94 7.50 -9.43 -0.77
CA THR A 94 7.51 -9.93 0.61
C THR A 94 7.54 -8.77 1.62
N PRO A 95 7.13 -8.99 2.88
CA PRO A 95 7.25 -7.98 3.94
C PRO A 95 8.65 -7.36 4.08
N GLU A 96 9.70 -8.16 3.88
CA GLU A 96 11.10 -7.72 3.92
C GLU A 96 11.43 -6.83 2.70
N GLN A 97 11.00 -7.25 1.50
CA GLN A 97 11.30 -6.54 0.25
C GLN A 97 10.54 -5.23 0.11
N ILE A 98 9.28 -5.16 0.56
CA ILE A 98 8.51 -3.91 0.54
C ILE A 98 9.06 -2.89 1.56
N GLY A 99 9.68 -3.37 2.63
CA GLY A 99 10.23 -2.55 3.70
C GLY A 99 9.17 -1.68 4.38
N ALA A 100 9.57 -0.47 4.78
CA ALA A 100 8.64 0.52 5.32
C ALA A 100 7.85 1.23 4.21
N LEU A 101 6.54 1.29 4.38
CA LEU A 101 5.61 2.10 3.60
C LEU A 101 5.37 3.42 4.31
N GLU A 102 5.66 4.52 3.63
CA GLU A 102 5.33 5.86 4.13
C GLU A 102 3.87 6.19 3.85
N LEU A 103 3.05 6.21 4.91
CA LEU A 103 1.64 6.57 4.86
C LEU A 103 1.42 7.86 5.65
N ASP A 104 1.19 8.95 4.92
CA ASP A 104 0.88 10.29 5.46
C ASP A 104 1.92 10.81 6.48
N GLY A 105 3.21 10.62 6.18
CA GLY A 105 4.31 11.07 7.04
C GLY A 105 4.61 10.15 8.22
N GLN A 106 3.97 8.98 8.29
CA GLN A 106 4.26 7.95 9.28
C GLN A 106 4.74 6.67 8.57
N PRO A 107 5.82 6.03 9.04
CA PRO A 107 6.26 4.74 8.52
C PRO A 107 5.42 3.59 9.07
N TRP A 108 5.06 2.68 8.17
CA TRP A 108 4.36 1.43 8.44
C TRP A 108 5.16 0.25 7.90
N ARG A 109 5.26 -0.85 8.64
CA ARG A 109 6.06 -2.02 8.24
C ARG A 109 5.15 -3.18 7.89
N GLY A 110 5.51 -3.90 6.82
CA GLY A 110 4.95 -5.21 6.52
C GLY A 110 5.36 -6.23 7.58
N ILE A 111 4.45 -7.13 7.93
CA ILE A 111 4.70 -8.22 8.89
C ILE A 111 4.68 -9.55 8.13
N ALA A 112 5.78 -10.32 8.23
CA ALA A 112 5.82 -11.73 7.83
C ALA A 112 5.00 -12.56 8.81
N ARG A 113 4.16 -13.44 8.27
CA ARG A 113 3.39 -14.44 9.02
C ARG A 113 3.86 -15.82 8.63
#